data_AF-X1U3S6-F1
#
_entry.id   AF-X1U3S6-F1
#
_cell.length_a   1.000
_cell.length_b   1.000
_cell.length_c   1.000
_cell.angle_alpha   90.00
_cell.angle_beta   90.00
_cell.angle_gamma   90.00
#
_symmetry.space_group_name_H-M   'P 1'
#
loop_
_entity.id
_entity.type
_entity.pdbx_description
1 polymer ?
#
loop_
_entity_poly.entity_id
_entity_poly.type
_entity_poly.pdbx_seq_one_letter_code
_entity_poly.pdbx_strand_id
1 'polypeptide(L)'
;AGLIDDGEDINETVRRELKEETGLDLLKINHVSMPVYSSAGLTDESCLMVIAEAKGEVSDRWLEDSEDIETLLLDVDGIKKLLSSSKKIAAKAWGTLYHYAEAERIG
;
A
#
# COMPACT_ATOMS: atom_id res chain seq x y z
N ALA A 1 4.10 -2.95 2.11
CA ALA A 1 3.18 -4.09 2.02
C ALA A 1 3.92 -5.26 2.60
N GLY A 2 3.38 -5.93 3.61
CA GLY A 2 4.05 -7.08 4.21
C GLY A 2 3.14 -8.27 4.47
N LEU A 3 3.73 -9.27 5.10
CA LEU A 3 3.10 -10.55 5.37
C LEU A 3 2.26 -10.47 6.65
N ILE A 4 1.20 -11.27 6.68
CA ILE A 4 0.43 -11.47 7.91
C ILE A 4 1.22 -12.46 8.76
N ASP A 5 1.71 -12.02 9.91
CA ASP A 5 2.45 -12.87 10.83
C ASP A 5 1.53 -13.82 11.59
N ASP A 6 2.10 -14.89 12.14
CA ASP A 6 1.33 -15.88 12.89
C ASP A 6 0.66 -15.24 14.12
N GLY A 7 -0.67 -15.36 14.17
CA GLY A 7 -1.49 -14.78 15.22
C GLY A 7 -1.95 -13.33 14.98
N GLU A 8 -1.51 -12.67 13.90
CA GLU A 8 -2.02 -11.34 13.55
C GLU A 8 -3.34 -11.41 12.77
N ASP A 9 -4.23 -10.47 13.06
CA ASP A 9 -5.32 -10.14 12.15
C ASP A 9 -4.94 -9.06 11.12
N ILE A 10 -5.82 -8.83 10.13
CA ILE A 10 -5.59 -7.86 9.05
C ILE A 10 -5.37 -6.43 9.61
N ASN A 11 -6.06 -6.04 10.69
CA ASN A 11 -5.91 -4.71 11.26
C ASN A 11 -4.54 -4.55 11.92
N GLU A 12 -4.12 -5.59 12.66
CA GLU A 12 -2.82 -5.65 13.33
C GLU A 12 -1.69 -5.57 12.31
N THR A 13 -1.71 -6.42 11.28
CA THR A 13 -0.70 -6.42 10.20
C THR A 13 -0.66 -5.06 9.49
N VAL A 14 -1.80 -4.51 9.06
CA VAL A 14 -1.82 -3.21 8.36
C VAL A 14 -1.30 -2.09 9.24
N ARG A 15 -1.63 -2.10 10.54
CA ARG A 15 -1.15 -1.10 11.48
C ARG A 15 0.36 -1.18 11.68
N ARG A 16 0.90 -2.39 11.83
CA ARG A 16 2.32 -2.65 12.04
C ARG A 16 3.14 -2.26 10.80
N GLU A 17 2.81 -2.87 9.66
CA GLU A 17 3.50 -2.66 8.38
C GLU A 17 3.49 -1.18 7.96
N LEU A 18 2.34 -0.50 8.05
CA LEU A 18 2.26 0.94 7.73
C LEU A 18 3.20 1.76 8.62
N LYS A 19 3.31 1.40 9.90
CA LYS A 19 4.15 2.13 10.86
C LYS A 19 5.63 1.90 10.59
N GLU A 20 6.02 0.65 10.35
CA GLU A 20 7.39 0.24 10.07
C GLU A 20 7.90 0.87 8.77
N GLU A 21 7.15 0.73 7.68
CA GLU A 21 7.58 1.17 6.35
C GLU A 21 7.50 2.70 6.12
N THR A 22 6.56 3.38 6.81
CA THR A 22 6.26 4.80 6.50
C THR A 22 6.35 5.75 7.68
N GLY A 23 6.34 5.23 8.92
CA GLY A 23 6.23 6.02 10.14
C GLY A 23 4.81 6.53 10.46
N LEU A 24 3.84 6.34 9.56
CA LEU A 24 2.46 6.83 9.73
C LEU A 24 1.63 5.91 10.64
N ASP A 25 0.67 6.50 11.36
CA ASP A 25 -0.26 5.77 12.21
C ASP A 25 -1.58 5.50 11.48
N LEU A 26 -2.01 4.24 11.48
CA LEU A 26 -3.32 3.83 10.95
C LEU A 26 -4.46 4.45 11.75
N LEU A 27 -5.30 5.24 11.08
CA LEU A 27 -6.54 5.78 11.63
C LEU A 27 -7.71 4.81 11.46
N LYS A 28 -7.92 4.37 10.21
CA LYS A 28 -9.10 3.59 9.85
C LYS A 28 -8.85 2.81 8.56
N ILE A 29 -9.31 1.56 8.54
CA ILE A 29 -9.45 0.78 7.31
C ILE A 29 -10.83 1.06 6.71
N ASN A 30 -10.85 1.55 5.47
CA ASN A 30 -12.07 1.85 4.74
C ASN A 30 -12.53 0.67 3.88
N HIS A 31 -11.59 -0.13 3.41
CA HIS A 31 -11.89 -1.30 2.59
C HIS A 31 -10.79 -2.36 2.72
N VAL A 32 -11.22 -3.62 2.65
CA VAL A 32 -10.36 -4.80 2.48
C VAL A 32 -10.96 -5.61 1.34
N SER A 33 -10.16 -5.91 0.32
CA SER A 33 -10.62 -6.71 -0.81
C SER A 33 -10.80 -8.18 -0.40
N MET A 34 -11.48 -8.97 -1.24
CA MET A 34 -11.25 -10.42 -1.26
C MET A 34 -9.78 -10.72 -1.65
N PRO A 35 -9.25 -11.92 -1.36
CA PRO A 35 -7.93 -12.31 -1.83
C PRO A 35 -7.81 -12.17 -3.35
N VAL A 36 -6.74 -11.52 -3.81
CA VAL A 36 -6.42 -11.35 -5.24
C VAL A 36 -5.05 -11.96 -5.54
N TYR A 37 -4.94 -12.69 -6.65
CA TYR A 37 -3.70 -13.32 -7.06
C TYR A 37 -2.68 -12.30 -7.56
N SER A 38 -1.43 -12.43 -7.12
CA SER A 38 -0.32 -11.56 -7.55
C SER A 38 0.05 -11.76 -9.03
N SER A 39 0.01 -13.00 -9.52
CA SER A 39 0.30 -13.33 -10.93
C SER A 39 -0.34 -14.66 -11.32
N ALA A 40 -1.62 -14.61 -11.69
CA ALA A 40 -2.38 -15.79 -12.13
C ALA A 40 -1.68 -16.48 -13.32
N GLY A 41 -1.26 -17.73 -13.11
CA GLY A 41 -0.51 -18.54 -14.09
C GLY A 41 0.96 -18.79 -13.73
N LEU A 42 1.53 -18.07 -12.76
CA LEU A 42 2.90 -18.31 -12.25
C LEU A 42 2.93 -18.78 -10.80
N THR A 43 2.06 -18.23 -9.96
CA THR A 43 2.03 -18.52 -8.52
C THR A 43 0.58 -18.48 -8.00
N ASP A 44 0.32 -19.23 -6.94
CA ASP A 44 -0.91 -19.17 -6.14
C ASP A 44 -0.83 -18.10 -5.03
N GLU A 45 0.29 -17.38 -4.93
CA GLU A 45 0.43 -16.22 -4.05
C GLU A 45 -0.75 -15.26 -4.26
N SER A 46 -1.45 -14.98 -3.16
CA SER A 46 -2.54 -14.02 -3.10
C SER A 46 -2.30 -13.01 -1.99
N CYS A 47 -2.91 -11.85 -2.13
CA CYS A 47 -2.84 -10.78 -1.16
C CYS A 47 -4.20 -10.12 -0.96
N LEU A 48 -4.34 -9.39 0.14
CA LEU A 48 -5.48 -8.52 0.38
C LEU A 48 -5.07 -7.08 0.04
N MET A 49 -5.91 -6.38 -0.72
CA MET A 49 -5.74 -4.96 -0.99
C MET A 49 -6.49 -4.17 0.07
N VAL A 50 -5.79 -3.25 0.74
CA VAL A 50 -6.35 -2.43 1.82
C VAL A 50 -6.32 -0.97 1.43
N ILE A 51 -7.44 -0.27 1.65
CA ILE A 51 -7.53 1.19 1.55
C ILE A 51 -7.78 1.73 2.94
N ALA A 52 -6.90 2.61 3.39
CA ALA A 52 -6.90 3.12 4.75
C ALA A 52 -6.61 4.61 4.82
N GLU A 53 -7.07 5.23 5.90
CA GLU A 53 -6.68 6.56 6.32
C GLU A 53 -5.54 6.45 7.33
N ALA A 54 -4.55 7.33 7.18
CA ALA A 54 -3.36 7.40 8.03
C ALA A 54 -3.10 8.85 8.45
N LYS A 55 -2.37 9.03 9.54
CA LYS A 55 -1.91 10.34 10.02
C LYS A 55 -0.47 10.27 10.52
N GLY A 56 0.13 11.45 10.73
CA GLY A 56 1.45 11.59 11.29
C GLY A 56 2.41 12.22 10.31
N GLU A 57 3.70 12.03 10.58
CA GLU A 57 4.79 12.49 9.74
C GLU A 57 5.55 11.29 9.22
N VAL A 58 5.99 11.36 7.96
CA VAL A 58 6.81 10.31 7.36
C VAL A 58 8.13 10.19 8.14
N SER A 59 8.50 8.96 8.46
CA SER A 59 9.75 8.67 9.17
C SER A 59 10.23 7.26 8.87
N ASP A 60 11.54 7.12 8.76
CA ASP A 60 12.28 5.87 8.63
C ASP A 60 12.67 5.26 9.99
N ARG A 61 12.22 5.84 11.11
CA ARG A 61 12.64 5.44 12.46
C ARG A 61 12.31 3.98 12.79
N TRP A 62 11.26 3.44 12.20
CA TRP A 62 10.77 2.08 12.42
C TRP A 62 11.08 1.15 11.25
N LEU A 63 11.80 1.63 10.24
CA LEU A 63 12.17 0.82 9.10
C LEU A 63 13.18 -0.23 9.55
N GLU A 64 12.98 -1.48 9.13
CA GLU A 64 13.90 -2.56 9.46
C GLU A 64 15.23 -2.40 8.71
N ASP A 65 16.35 -2.77 9.35
CA ASP A 65 17.70 -2.67 8.75
C ASP A 65 17.85 -3.49 7.45
N SER A 66 16.99 -4.47 7.22
CA SER A 66 16.94 -5.29 6.00
C SER A 66 16.23 -4.64 4.82
N GLU A 67 15.54 -3.52 5.04
CA GLU A 67 14.72 -2.85 4.03
C GLU A 67 15.37 -1.55 3.53
N ASP A 68 15.24 -1.30 2.22
CA ASP A 68 15.70 -0.07 1.57
C ASP A 68 14.53 0.49 0.76
N ILE A 69 13.67 1.27 1.41
CA ILE A 69 12.45 1.84 0.84
C ILE A 69 12.28 3.32 1.19
N GLU A 70 11.61 4.06 0.31
CA GLU A 70 11.30 5.49 0.45
C GLU A 70 9.79 5.72 0.38
N THR A 71 9.24 6.46 1.33
CA THR A 71 7.82 6.84 1.33
C THR A 71 7.58 8.08 0.48
N LEU A 72 6.66 7.98 -0.49
CA LEU A 72 6.22 9.08 -1.32
C LEU A 72 4.78 9.51 -0.96
N LEU A 73 4.62 10.77 -0.53
CA LEU A 73 3.31 11.40 -0.39
C LEU A 73 2.96 12.16 -1.67
N LEU A 74 1.90 11.73 -2.34
CA LEU A 74 1.45 12.31 -3.62
C LEU A 74 0.01 12.77 -3.52
N ASP A 75 -0.28 13.93 -4.08
CA ASP A 75 -1.64 14.34 -4.43
C ASP A 75 -2.06 13.71 -5.77
N VAL A 76 -3.30 13.99 -6.20
CA VAL A 76 -3.86 13.47 -7.46
C VAL A 76 -2.98 13.82 -8.66
N ASP A 77 -2.43 15.04 -8.70
CA ASP A 77 -1.54 15.47 -9.79
C ASP A 77 -0.19 14.74 -9.76
N GLY A 78 0.36 14.49 -8.56
CA GLY A 78 1.54 13.66 -8.36
C GLY A 78 1.35 12.24 -8.86
N ILE A 79 0.19 11.65 -8.57
CA ILE A 79 -0.17 10.31 -9.07
C ILE A 79 -0.29 10.31 -10.59
N LYS A 80 -0.98 11.30 -11.19
CA LYS A 80 -1.08 11.44 -12.67
C LYS A 80 0.30 11.55 -13.32
N LYS A 81 1.21 12.34 -12.74
CA LYS A 81 2.60 12.42 -13.19
C LYS A 81 3.31 11.08 -13.11
N LEU A 82 3.19 10.36 -11.99
CA LEU A 82 3.78 9.03 -11.83
C LEU A 82 3.26 8.04 -12.88
N LEU A 83 1.95 8.00 -13.11
CA LEU A 83 1.31 7.13 -14.11
C LEU A 83 1.72 7.47 -15.55
N SER A 84 2.02 8.72 -15.84
CA SER A 84 2.52 9.17 -17.15
C SER A 84 4.03 8.97 -17.37
N SER A 85 4.77 8.54 -16.34
CA SER A 85 6.22 8.37 -16.40
C SER A 85 6.63 7.04 -17.04
N SER A 86 7.93 6.87 -17.31
CA SER A 86 8.51 5.60 -17.76
C SER A 86 8.84 4.63 -16.62
N LYS A 87 8.52 4.98 -15.36
CA LYS A 87 8.77 4.12 -14.21
C LYS A 87 7.87 2.88 -14.27
N LYS A 88 8.41 1.73 -13.86
CA LYS A 88 7.63 0.51 -13.69
C LYS A 88 6.82 0.64 -12.39
N ILE A 89 5.52 0.39 -12.48
CA ILE A 89 4.62 0.37 -11.32
C ILE A 89 4.17 -1.07 -11.13
N ALA A 90 4.23 -1.58 -9.91
CA ALA A 90 3.75 -2.92 -9.59
C ALA A 90 2.26 -3.06 -9.93
N ALA A 91 1.85 -4.20 -10.46
CA ALA A 91 0.45 -4.45 -10.83
C ALA A 91 -0.51 -4.23 -9.64
N LYS A 92 -0.08 -4.61 -8.43
CA LYS A 92 -0.81 -4.41 -7.17
C LYS A 92 -1.04 -2.92 -6.83
N ALA A 93 -0.18 -2.01 -7.29
CA ALA A 93 -0.32 -0.57 -7.06
C ALA A 93 -1.01 0.15 -8.22
N TRP A 94 -0.72 -0.25 -9.47
CA TRP A 94 -1.11 0.50 -10.67
C TRP A 94 -2.64 0.71 -10.77
N GLY A 95 -3.43 -0.34 -10.58
CA GLY A 95 -4.89 -0.26 -10.71
C GLY A 95 -5.53 0.69 -9.70
N THR A 96 -5.09 0.62 -8.44
CA THR A 96 -5.56 1.48 -7.36
C THR A 96 -5.20 2.94 -7.60
N LEU A 97 -3.96 3.21 -8.03
CA LEU A 97 -3.48 4.55 -8.35
C LEU A 97 -4.23 5.14 -9.56
N TYR A 98 -4.40 4.35 -10.62
CA TYR A 98 -5.15 4.77 -11.80
C TYR A 98 -6.61 5.11 -11.45
N HIS A 99 -7.29 4.23 -10.73
CA HIS A 99 -8.66 4.49 -10.29
C HIS A 99 -8.76 5.76 -9.44
N TYR A 100 -7.87 5.95 -8.47
CA TYR A 100 -7.88 7.14 -7.63
C TYR A 100 -7.62 8.42 -8.43
N ALA A 101 -6.71 8.38 -9.41
CA ALA A 101 -6.42 9.53 -10.27
C ALA A 101 -7.59 9.96 -11.15
N GLU A 102 -8.41 9.00 -11.60
CA GLU A 102 -9.59 9.25 -12.44
C GLU A 102 -10.83 9.63 -11.62
N ALA A 103 -11.04 9.00 -10.47
CA ALA A 103 -12.25 9.18 -9.67
C ALA A 103 -12.11 10.18 -8.51
N GLU A 104 -10.87 10.56 -8.15
CA GLU A 104 -10.52 11.34 -6.94
C GLU A 104 -11.06 10.73 -5.64
N ARG A 105 -11.35 9.42 -5.68
CA ARG A 105 -11.80 8.59 -4.55
C ARG A 105 -11.52 7.13 -4.86
N ILE A 106 -11.41 6.31 -3.83
CA ILE A 106 -11.42 4.85 -3.98
C ILE A 106 -12.71 4.34 -3.34
N GLY A 107 -13.54 3.65 -4.12
CA GLY A 107 -14.87 3.19 -3.75
C GLY A 107 -14.98 1.68 -3.82
#